data_AF-A0A7L1KI78-F1
#
_entry.id   AF-A0A7L1KI78-F1
#
_cell.length_a   1.000
_cell.length_b   1.000
_cell.length_c   1.000
_cell.angle_alpha   90.00
_cell.angle_beta   90.00
_cell.angle_gamma   90.00
#
_symmetry.space_group_name_H-M   'P 1'
#
loop_
_entity.id
_entity.type
_entity.pdbx_description
1 polymer ?
#
loop_
_entity_poly.entity_id
_entity_poly.type
_entity_poly.pdbx_seq_one_letter_code
_entity_poly.pdbx_strand_id
1 'polypeptide(L)'
;GLAWSPPRAARAGAAVRGAGLAPAHAVPGPAAAPRWDPQPLAYQELQSERTEVPASRLLEETALARPGSEDSAGCGELVWVGEPVVFGRADSIAGKYGVWMKDPEPVPPFTRETTWRVDTVGTEVRQLFQYEAAEQLARGYPAKVHILPRPLESTGAVIYRGGLFFQPRRSRAVARYDLRGEAVTAEKEIPGAGYHGQYPYSWGGYTDIDLAVDETGLWVIYSTEKARGAIVLSKLDPETLEIQRTWETNIRKRGVANSFVICGTLYTVSSYSAPNATINFAYDTATSTSRALSIPFENRFRYLSMVDYNPTERQLFAWDSFNMVTYPVRLSRA
;
A
#
# COMPACT_ATOMS: atom_id res chain seq x y z
N GLY A 1 52.95 -28.18 30.92
CA GLY A 1 52.21 -27.08 31.58
C GLY A 1 53.14 -25.90 31.71
N LEU A 2 52.60 -24.68 31.86
CA LEU A 2 53.30 -23.40 31.66
C LEU A 2 53.78 -23.19 30.21
N ALA A 3 54.06 -21.94 29.84
CA ALA A 3 54.34 -21.52 28.47
C ALA A 3 55.39 -20.39 28.43
N TRP A 4 56.19 -20.31 27.36
CA TRP A 4 56.72 -19.08 26.74
C TRP A 4 57.50 -19.39 25.44
N SER A 5 57.92 -18.35 24.70
CA SER A 5 58.44 -18.38 23.31
C SER A 5 59.86 -17.77 23.20
N PRO A 6 60.51 -17.60 22.00
CA PRO A 6 60.27 -18.20 20.67
C PRO A 6 61.41 -19.16 20.20
N PRO A 7 62.56 -18.82 19.53
CA PRO A 7 63.06 -17.58 18.91
C PRO A 7 62.92 -17.51 17.35
N ARG A 8 64.02 -17.35 16.57
CA ARG A 8 64.05 -17.01 15.12
C ARG A 8 65.20 -17.69 14.31
N ALA A 9 64.85 -18.22 13.14
CA ALA A 9 65.42 -17.97 11.78
C ALA A 9 66.84 -18.39 11.28
N ALA A 10 66.85 -18.84 10.00
CA ALA A 10 67.68 -18.38 8.86
C ALA A 10 68.86 -19.22 8.25
N ARG A 11 68.65 -19.57 6.95
CA ARG A 11 69.55 -19.41 5.78
C ARG A 11 70.60 -20.47 5.35
N ALA A 12 70.84 -20.42 4.02
CA ALA A 12 71.92 -20.97 3.18
C ALA A 12 71.94 -22.50 2.91
N GLY A 13 72.29 -22.98 1.71
CA GLY A 13 72.45 -22.30 0.40
C GLY A 13 73.35 -23.04 -0.62
N ALA A 14 73.17 -22.77 -1.93
CA ALA A 14 74.08 -23.06 -3.09
C ALA A 14 74.54 -24.54 -3.34
N ALA A 15 74.87 -25.05 -4.53
CA ALA A 15 74.69 -24.71 -5.97
C ALA A 15 74.67 -26.07 -6.76
N VAL A 16 74.69 -26.27 -8.09
CA VAL A 16 75.65 -25.89 -9.17
C VAL A 16 74.99 -26.22 -10.55
N ARG A 17 75.60 -25.77 -11.66
CA ARG A 17 75.18 -25.91 -13.09
C ARG A 17 75.34 -27.34 -13.67
N GLY A 18 74.68 -27.66 -14.80
CA GLY A 18 75.27 -28.56 -15.82
C GLY A 18 74.36 -29.27 -16.86
N ALA A 19 74.17 -28.64 -18.04
CA ALA A 19 73.98 -29.23 -19.39
C ALA A 19 72.91 -30.33 -19.71
N GLY A 20 72.37 -30.28 -20.95
CA GLY A 20 71.61 -31.37 -21.59
C GLY A 20 70.39 -30.91 -22.40
N LEU A 21 70.32 -31.24 -23.71
CA LEU A 21 69.22 -30.90 -24.62
C LEU A 21 68.61 -32.15 -25.26
N ALA A 22 67.27 -32.27 -25.20
CA ALA A 22 66.44 -33.10 -26.08
C ALA A 22 65.00 -32.52 -26.11
N PRO A 23 64.21 -32.69 -27.20
CA PRO A 23 63.05 -31.84 -27.47
C PRO A 23 61.74 -32.29 -26.80
N ALA A 24 60.76 -31.38 -26.79
CA ALA A 24 59.48 -31.53 -26.13
C ALA A 24 58.38 -32.18 -26.99
N HIS A 25 57.51 -32.97 -26.36
CA HIS A 25 56.13 -33.19 -26.81
C HIS A 25 55.18 -32.41 -25.91
N ALA A 26 54.19 -31.73 -26.50
CA ALA A 26 53.25 -30.90 -25.76
C ALA A 26 52.12 -31.74 -25.13
N VAL A 27 51.78 -31.43 -23.88
CA VAL A 27 50.57 -31.91 -23.20
C VAL A 27 49.81 -30.66 -22.70
N PRO A 28 48.52 -30.48 -23.03
CA PRO A 28 47.76 -29.34 -22.55
C PRO A 28 47.48 -29.45 -21.04
N GLY A 29 47.78 -28.38 -20.31
CA GLY A 29 47.46 -28.26 -18.88
C GLY A 29 45.95 -28.03 -18.63
N PRO A 30 45.50 -28.14 -17.37
CA PRO A 30 44.09 -27.99 -17.03
C PRO A 30 43.59 -26.57 -17.26
N ALA A 31 42.37 -26.44 -17.78
CA ALA A 31 41.71 -25.15 -17.93
C ALA A 31 41.41 -24.53 -16.55
N ALA A 32 41.85 -23.29 -16.34
CA ALA A 32 41.55 -22.55 -15.13
C ALA A 32 40.06 -22.15 -15.10
N ALA A 33 39.42 -22.25 -13.93
CA ALA A 33 38.05 -21.81 -13.75
C ALA A 33 37.93 -20.28 -13.97
N PRO A 34 36.83 -19.80 -14.58
CA PRO A 34 36.64 -18.37 -14.82
C PRO A 34 36.54 -17.59 -13.50
N ARG A 35 37.20 -16.44 -13.46
CA ARG A 35 37.24 -15.52 -12.32
C ARG A 35 35.86 -14.85 -12.16
N TRP A 36 35.29 -14.92 -10.96
CA TRP A 36 34.00 -14.31 -10.66
C TRP A 36 34.17 -12.84 -10.26
N ASP A 37 34.11 -11.94 -11.24
CA ASP A 37 34.09 -10.50 -10.98
C ASP A 37 32.64 -10.04 -10.71
N PRO A 38 32.33 -9.45 -9.53
CA PRO A 38 30.99 -8.98 -9.21
C PRO A 38 30.68 -7.68 -9.98
N GLN A 39 29.90 -7.80 -11.06
CA GLN A 39 29.36 -6.63 -11.75
C GLN A 39 28.46 -5.81 -10.81
N PRO A 40 28.50 -4.47 -10.87
CA PRO A 40 27.49 -3.64 -10.23
C PRO A 40 26.11 -4.00 -10.77
N LEU A 41 25.09 -4.05 -9.90
CA LEU A 41 23.70 -4.18 -10.31
C LEU A 41 23.26 -2.88 -11.01
N ALA A 42 23.49 -2.82 -12.31
CA ALA A 42 22.95 -1.79 -13.18
C ALA A 42 21.42 -1.93 -13.19
N TYR A 43 20.74 -1.03 -12.47
CA TYR A 43 19.29 -0.91 -12.54
C TYR A 43 18.90 -0.56 -13.98
N GLN A 44 18.30 -1.52 -14.70
CA GLN A 44 17.61 -1.20 -15.94
C GLN A 44 16.41 -0.32 -15.59
N GLU A 45 16.46 0.93 -16.03
CA GLU A 45 15.28 1.79 -16.03
C GLU A 45 14.22 1.16 -16.94
N LEU A 46 13.15 0.65 -16.33
CA LEU A 46 11.91 0.39 -17.04
C LEU A 46 11.27 1.72 -17.41
N GLN A 47 11.73 2.27 -18.53
CA GLN A 47 11.11 3.38 -19.25
C GLN A 47 9.68 2.96 -19.63
N SER A 48 8.71 3.28 -18.78
CA SER A 48 7.29 3.05 -19.04
C SER A 48 6.84 3.94 -20.21
N GLU A 49 6.26 3.35 -21.25
CA GLU A 49 5.74 4.11 -22.38
C GLU A 49 4.72 5.15 -21.91
N ARG A 50 5.10 6.43 -22.03
CA ARG A 50 4.32 7.58 -21.58
C ARG A 50 3.19 7.86 -22.56
N THR A 51 2.14 7.04 -22.50
CA THR A 51 0.88 7.31 -23.21
C THR A 51 0.18 8.51 -22.55
N GLU A 52 0.45 9.69 -23.08
CA GLU A 52 -0.18 10.94 -22.68
C GLU A 52 -1.68 10.90 -23.02
N VAL A 53 -2.51 10.73 -21.99
CA VAL A 53 -3.96 10.89 -22.11
C VAL A 53 -4.26 12.35 -21.80
N PRO A 54 -4.86 13.12 -22.72
CA PRO A 54 -5.19 14.52 -22.47
C PRO A 54 -6.13 14.66 -21.26
N ALA A 55 -5.87 15.65 -20.39
CA ALA A 55 -6.67 15.85 -19.17
C ALA A 55 -8.17 16.06 -19.45
N SER A 56 -8.53 16.63 -20.61
CA SER A 56 -9.93 16.74 -21.06
C SER A 56 -10.62 15.38 -21.20
N ARG A 57 -9.90 14.34 -21.66
CA ARG A 57 -10.45 12.99 -21.84
C ARG A 57 -10.65 12.28 -20.50
N LEU A 58 -9.77 12.50 -19.52
CA LEU A 58 -9.97 12.01 -18.14
C LEU A 58 -11.21 12.65 -17.50
N LEU A 59 -11.45 13.95 -17.77
CA LEU A 59 -12.64 14.67 -17.33
C LEU A 59 -13.92 14.20 -18.05
N GLU A 60 -13.85 13.88 -19.34
CA GLU A 60 -14.97 13.30 -20.09
C GLU A 60 -15.32 11.87 -19.61
N GLU A 61 -14.31 11.02 -19.39
CA GLU A 61 -14.49 9.65 -18.88
C GLU A 61 -15.07 9.66 -17.44
N THR A 62 -14.64 10.58 -16.57
CA THR A 62 -15.26 10.76 -15.22
C THR A 62 -16.64 11.42 -15.26
N ALA A 63 -16.94 12.30 -16.22
CA ALA A 63 -18.27 12.89 -16.39
C ALA A 63 -19.31 11.86 -16.93
N LEU A 64 -18.88 10.96 -17.82
CA LEU A 64 -19.68 9.86 -18.36
C LEU A 64 -19.87 8.71 -17.35
N ALA A 65 -18.95 8.55 -16.39
CA ALA A 65 -19.04 7.55 -15.32
C ALA A 65 -20.12 7.83 -14.25
N ARG A 66 -20.95 8.87 -14.40
CA ARG A 66 -22.10 9.15 -13.52
C ARG A 66 -23.18 8.06 -13.66
N PRO A 67 -23.45 7.23 -12.63
CA PRO A 67 -24.58 6.31 -12.67
C PRO A 67 -25.89 7.11 -12.64
N GLY A 68 -26.90 6.63 -13.38
CA GLY A 68 -28.25 7.16 -13.26
C GLY A 68 -28.81 6.96 -11.85
N SER A 69 -29.65 7.90 -11.40
CA SER A 69 -30.23 7.90 -10.05
C SER A 69 -31.33 6.84 -9.87
N GLU A 70 -30.94 5.56 -9.74
CA GLU A 70 -31.76 4.56 -9.06
C GLU A 70 -31.42 4.55 -7.57
N ASP A 71 -32.14 5.35 -6.78
CA ASP A 71 -32.01 5.35 -5.33
C ASP A 71 -32.34 3.96 -4.76
N SER A 72 -31.33 3.34 -4.18
CA SER A 72 -31.45 2.21 -3.27
C SER A 72 -30.51 2.49 -2.09
N ALA A 73 -30.93 3.45 -1.26
CA ALA A 73 -30.24 3.97 -0.08
C ALA A 73 -30.21 2.96 1.10
N GLY A 74 -30.22 1.66 0.79
CA GLY A 74 -29.95 0.59 1.74
C GLY A 74 -28.47 0.21 1.73
N CYS A 75 -28.06 -0.46 2.80
CA CYS A 75 -26.84 -1.26 2.81
C CYS A 75 -27.10 -2.64 2.18
N GLY A 76 -26.06 -3.31 1.71
CA GLY A 76 -26.16 -4.61 1.06
C GLY A 76 -24.79 -5.23 0.78
N GLU A 77 -24.81 -6.45 0.25
CA GLU A 77 -23.58 -7.20 -0.05
C GLU A 77 -23.00 -6.75 -1.39
N LEU A 78 -21.67 -6.66 -1.51
CA LEU A 78 -21.02 -6.39 -2.80
C LEU A 78 -21.31 -7.53 -3.78
N VAL A 79 -21.90 -7.22 -4.93
CA VAL A 79 -22.22 -8.20 -5.98
C VAL A 79 -21.55 -7.90 -7.32
N TRP A 80 -21.01 -6.69 -7.51
CA TRP A 80 -20.31 -6.31 -8.73
C TRP A 80 -19.37 -5.12 -8.50
N VAL A 81 -18.21 -5.15 -9.16
CA VAL A 81 -17.23 -4.07 -9.28
C VAL A 81 -17.08 -3.77 -10.77
N GLY A 82 -17.06 -2.49 -11.15
CA GLY A 82 -16.91 -2.06 -12.53
C GLY A 82 -15.48 -2.09 -13.06
N GLU A 83 -15.32 -1.59 -14.29
CA GLU A 83 -14.00 -1.29 -14.87
C GLU A 83 -13.38 -0.04 -14.20
N PRO A 84 -12.05 0.04 -14.05
CA PRO A 84 -11.40 1.20 -13.47
C PRO A 84 -11.49 2.43 -14.37
N VAL A 85 -11.87 3.55 -13.77
CA VAL A 85 -11.81 4.89 -14.37
C VAL A 85 -10.58 5.61 -13.80
N VAL A 86 -9.76 6.22 -14.65
CA VAL A 86 -8.57 6.96 -14.20
C VAL A 86 -8.98 8.35 -13.73
N PHE A 87 -8.96 8.58 -12.42
CA PHE A 87 -9.21 9.88 -11.81
C PHE A 87 -8.00 10.81 -11.95
N GLY A 88 -6.78 10.26 -11.93
CA GLY A 88 -5.56 11.02 -12.18
C GLY A 88 -4.31 10.15 -12.19
N ARG A 89 -3.15 10.79 -12.29
CA ARG A 89 -1.83 10.15 -12.23
C ARG A 89 -0.90 10.92 -11.30
N ALA A 90 0.13 10.26 -10.79
CA ALA A 90 1.17 10.93 -10.04
C ALA A 90 2.26 11.51 -10.96
N ASP A 91 2.67 12.73 -10.64
CA ASP A 91 3.51 13.57 -11.51
C ASP A 91 5.02 13.24 -11.40
N SER A 92 5.41 12.31 -10.52
CA SER A 92 6.80 11.97 -10.23
C SER A 92 7.00 10.52 -9.83
N ILE A 93 8.26 10.07 -9.87
CA ILE A 93 8.67 8.73 -9.40
C ILE A 93 8.35 8.47 -7.92
N ALA A 94 8.15 9.53 -7.11
CA ALA A 94 7.76 9.39 -5.71
C ALA A 94 6.29 8.92 -5.52
N GLY A 95 5.48 8.99 -6.59
CA GLY A 95 4.13 8.46 -6.62
C GLY A 95 4.01 7.03 -7.16
N LYS A 96 5.08 6.21 -7.07
CA LYS A 96 4.97 4.78 -7.43
C LYS A 96 4.06 4.01 -6.46
N TYR A 97 3.92 4.50 -5.24
CA TYR A 97 2.91 4.09 -4.27
C TYR A 97 2.36 5.37 -3.65
N GLY A 98 1.08 5.36 -3.29
CA GLY A 98 0.44 6.52 -2.70
C GLY A 98 -0.92 6.17 -2.13
N VAL A 99 -1.54 7.16 -1.51
CA VAL A 99 -2.92 7.12 -1.06
C VAL A 99 -3.59 8.43 -1.43
N TRP A 100 -4.78 8.32 -2.02
CA TRP A 100 -5.58 9.46 -2.45
C TRP A 100 -6.98 9.30 -1.89
N MET A 101 -7.49 10.37 -1.29
CA MET A 101 -8.61 10.30 -0.35
C MET A 101 -9.58 11.44 -0.60
N LYS A 102 -10.86 11.17 -0.34
CA LYS A 102 -11.93 12.18 -0.28
C LYS A 102 -12.76 11.87 0.96
N ASP A 103 -13.14 12.90 1.71
CA ASP A 103 -13.96 12.73 2.91
C ASP A 103 -15.39 12.30 2.51
N PRO A 104 -15.92 11.17 2.97
CA PRO A 104 -17.32 10.81 2.70
C PRO A 104 -18.30 11.68 3.49
N GLU A 105 -17.88 12.31 4.59
CA GLU A 105 -18.73 13.16 5.44
C GLU A 105 -18.04 14.53 5.68
N PRO A 106 -17.80 15.31 4.60
CA PRO A 106 -16.96 16.51 4.65
C PRO A 106 -17.56 17.59 5.54
N VAL A 107 -16.72 18.17 6.40
CA VAL A 107 -17.05 19.32 7.25
C VAL A 107 -16.42 20.62 6.71
N PRO A 108 -17.10 21.78 6.78
CA PRO A 108 -16.56 23.05 6.28
C PRO A 108 -15.16 23.38 6.84
N PRO A 109 -14.26 24.01 6.05
CA PRO A 109 -14.47 24.52 4.69
C PRO A 109 -14.41 23.44 3.59
N PHE A 110 -14.16 22.18 3.94
CA PHE A 110 -14.02 21.10 2.96
C PHE A 110 -15.38 20.71 2.35
N THR A 111 -15.33 20.18 1.13
CA THR A 111 -16.50 19.80 0.32
C THR A 111 -16.32 18.39 -0.25
N ARG A 112 -17.32 17.88 -0.99
CA ARG A 112 -17.23 16.57 -1.67
C ARG A 112 -16.26 16.55 -2.85
N GLU A 113 -15.86 17.71 -3.33
CA GLU A 113 -14.89 17.90 -4.41
C GLU A 113 -13.45 17.92 -3.85
N THR A 114 -13.31 18.28 -2.57
CA THR A 114 -12.01 18.34 -1.89
C THR A 114 -11.37 16.95 -1.85
N THR A 115 -10.13 16.88 -2.32
CA THR A 115 -9.35 15.66 -2.49
C THR A 115 -7.98 15.84 -1.86
N TRP A 116 -7.46 14.80 -1.22
CA TRP A 116 -6.14 14.77 -0.62
C TRP A 116 -5.25 13.68 -1.23
N ARG A 117 -3.94 13.92 -1.30
CA ARG A 117 -2.94 12.98 -1.83
C ARG A 117 -1.74 12.88 -0.89
N VAL A 118 -1.22 11.67 -0.72
CA VAL A 118 0.11 11.42 -0.13
C VAL A 118 0.91 10.55 -1.08
N ASP A 119 2.07 11.05 -1.50
CA ASP A 119 3.05 10.30 -2.28
C ASP A 119 3.94 9.52 -1.27
N THR A 120 3.82 8.19 -1.22
CA THR A 120 4.33 7.39 -0.08
C THR A 120 5.73 6.78 -0.31
N VAL A 121 6.40 7.08 -1.43
CA VAL A 121 7.79 6.64 -1.64
C VAL A 121 8.75 7.57 -0.87
N GLY A 122 9.06 7.18 0.37
CA GLY A 122 10.06 7.86 1.19
C GLY A 122 10.18 7.26 2.58
N THR A 123 11.13 7.79 3.37
CA THR A 123 11.27 7.44 4.80
C THR A 123 10.69 8.49 5.75
N GLU A 124 10.45 9.71 5.28
CA GLU A 124 9.89 10.82 6.08
C GLU A 124 8.65 11.41 5.36
N VAL A 125 7.72 10.54 4.96
CA VAL A 125 6.46 10.90 4.31
C VAL A 125 5.58 11.71 5.27
N ARG A 126 5.67 13.05 5.18
CA ARG A 126 4.97 14.02 6.05
C ARG A 126 4.04 14.98 5.30
N GLN A 127 4.09 14.99 3.98
CA GLN A 127 3.34 15.95 3.15
C GLN A 127 1.98 15.35 2.77
N LEU A 128 0.91 16.03 3.18
CA LEU A 128 -0.44 15.78 2.72
C LEU A 128 -0.85 16.93 1.80
N PHE A 129 -0.94 16.65 0.50
CA PHE A 129 -1.37 17.61 -0.51
C PHE A 129 -2.89 17.68 -0.54
N GLN A 130 -3.46 18.89 -0.50
CA GLN A 130 -4.90 19.16 -0.58
C GLN A 130 -5.23 19.91 -1.86
N TYR A 131 -6.29 19.47 -2.53
CA TYR A 131 -6.84 20.02 -3.75
C TYR A 131 -8.34 20.28 -3.52
N GLU A 132 -8.85 21.44 -3.93
CA GLU A 132 -10.26 21.83 -3.76
C GLU A 132 -11.15 21.22 -4.85
N ALA A 133 -10.57 20.89 -6.01
CA ALA A 133 -11.25 20.30 -7.16
C ALA A 133 -10.33 19.40 -7.99
N ALA A 134 -10.90 18.52 -8.80
CA ALA A 134 -10.15 17.53 -9.59
C ALA A 134 -9.20 18.18 -10.62
N GLU A 135 -9.53 19.35 -11.15
CA GLU A 135 -8.72 20.11 -12.10
C GLU A 135 -7.43 20.68 -11.48
N GLN A 136 -7.40 20.88 -10.15
CA GLN A 136 -6.18 21.24 -9.43
C GLN A 136 -5.24 20.04 -9.34
N LEU A 137 -5.79 18.86 -9.00
CA LEU A 137 -5.04 17.59 -8.95
C LEU A 137 -4.48 17.21 -10.31
N ALA A 138 -5.31 17.26 -11.37
CA ALA A 138 -4.91 16.94 -12.75
C ALA A 138 -3.87 17.90 -13.37
N ARG A 139 -3.53 19.00 -12.67
CA ARG A 139 -2.46 19.94 -13.04
C ARG A 139 -1.27 19.92 -12.08
N GLY A 140 -1.31 19.11 -11.01
CA GLY A 140 -0.26 19.04 -9.99
C GLY A 140 -0.17 20.24 -9.05
N TYR A 141 -1.17 21.13 -9.00
CA TYR A 141 -1.15 22.34 -8.16
C TYR A 141 -2.04 22.19 -6.92
N PRO A 142 -1.50 21.84 -5.74
CA PRO A 142 -2.28 21.79 -4.50
C PRO A 142 -2.66 23.18 -4.02
N ALA A 143 -3.89 23.35 -3.53
CA ALA A 143 -4.34 24.56 -2.84
C ALA A 143 -3.67 24.74 -1.47
N LYS A 144 -3.33 23.61 -0.80
CA LYS A 144 -2.63 23.60 0.50
C LYS A 144 -1.74 22.35 0.61
N VAL A 145 -0.64 22.47 1.34
CA VAL A 145 0.20 21.32 1.74
C VAL A 145 0.29 21.32 3.26
N HIS A 146 -0.25 20.29 3.91
CA HIS A 146 -0.12 20.10 5.36
C HIS A 146 1.19 19.36 5.65
N ILE A 147 1.91 19.78 6.70
CA ILE A 147 3.15 19.14 7.15
C ILE A 147 2.87 18.42 8.46
N LEU A 148 2.79 17.09 8.40
CA LEU A 148 2.40 16.27 9.54
C LEU A 148 3.53 16.20 10.59
N PRO A 149 3.20 16.30 11.90
CA PRO A 149 4.21 16.37 12.97
C PRO A 149 5.03 15.07 13.10
N ARG A 150 4.48 13.95 12.63
CA ARG A 150 5.17 12.66 12.45
C ARG A 150 4.92 12.14 11.03
N PRO A 151 5.82 11.34 10.45
CA PRO A 151 5.56 10.72 9.15
C PRO A 151 4.48 9.64 9.23
N LEU A 152 3.91 9.29 8.08
CA LEU A 152 3.14 8.07 7.89
C LEU A 152 4.06 6.83 7.87
N GLU A 153 3.50 5.68 8.24
CA GLU A 153 4.10 4.36 8.03
C GLU A 153 3.73 3.75 6.66
N SER A 154 2.48 3.90 6.22
CA SER A 154 1.86 3.08 5.16
C SER A 154 0.95 3.87 4.21
N THR A 155 0.39 3.19 3.21
CA THR A 155 -0.69 3.69 2.33
C THR A 155 -2.09 3.60 2.95
N GLY A 156 -2.23 3.00 4.14
CA GLY A 156 -3.52 2.77 4.81
C GLY A 156 -3.98 3.94 5.65
N ALA A 157 -4.21 5.09 5.04
CA ALA A 157 -4.65 6.32 5.70
C ALA A 157 -5.93 6.86 5.05
N VAL A 158 -6.83 7.42 5.85
CA VAL A 158 -8.17 7.86 5.39
C VAL A 158 -8.50 9.27 5.87
N ILE A 159 -9.35 9.98 5.12
CA ILE A 159 -9.95 11.25 5.54
C ILE A 159 -11.40 10.97 5.97
N TYR A 160 -11.78 11.43 7.17
CA TYR A 160 -13.16 11.33 7.65
C TYR A 160 -13.51 12.49 8.60
N ARG A 161 -14.64 13.17 8.35
CA ARG A 161 -15.14 14.29 9.19
C ARG A 161 -14.08 15.38 9.47
N GLY A 162 -13.30 15.73 8.45
CA GLY A 162 -12.22 16.72 8.52
C GLY A 162 -10.95 16.26 9.26
N GLY A 163 -10.86 14.99 9.66
CA GLY A 163 -9.64 14.40 10.22
C GLY A 163 -8.92 13.50 9.22
N LEU A 164 -7.59 13.63 9.11
CA LEU A 164 -6.74 12.55 8.58
C LEU A 164 -6.52 11.53 9.71
N PHE A 165 -6.88 10.28 9.44
CA PHE A 165 -6.55 9.14 10.28
C PHE A 165 -5.40 8.38 9.62
N PHE A 166 -4.30 8.17 10.36
CA PHE A 166 -3.10 7.54 9.82
C PHE A 166 -2.33 6.75 10.90
N GLN A 167 -1.49 5.82 10.46
CA GLN A 167 -0.51 5.15 11.32
C GLN A 167 0.77 6.01 11.41
N PRO A 168 1.17 6.52 12.59
CA PRO A 168 2.44 7.20 12.76
C PRO A 168 3.61 6.23 12.57
N ARG A 169 4.64 6.68 11.86
CA ARG A 169 5.79 5.86 11.45
C ARG A 169 6.43 5.09 12.62
N ARG A 170 6.71 3.80 12.40
CA ARG A 170 7.27 2.83 13.37
C ARG A 170 6.50 2.69 14.69
N SER A 171 5.19 2.93 14.67
CA SER A 171 4.30 2.66 15.80
C SER A 171 3.23 1.62 15.46
N ARG A 172 2.56 1.08 16.49
CA ARG A 172 1.29 0.35 16.36
C ARG A 172 0.07 1.26 16.60
N ALA A 173 0.27 2.57 16.56
CA ALA A 173 -0.78 3.55 16.87
C ALA A 173 -1.56 3.96 15.63
N VAL A 174 -2.78 4.41 15.85
CA VAL A 174 -3.54 5.27 14.93
C VAL A 174 -3.56 6.66 15.55
N ALA A 175 -3.39 7.69 14.74
CA ALA A 175 -3.52 9.08 15.13
C ALA A 175 -4.52 9.81 14.23
N ARG A 176 -5.28 10.73 14.83
CA ARG A 176 -6.18 11.67 14.14
C ARG A 176 -5.52 13.04 14.10
N TYR A 177 -5.36 13.59 12.90
CA TYR A 177 -4.90 14.95 12.65
C TYR A 177 -6.06 15.78 12.12
N ASP A 178 -6.47 16.82 12.84
CA ASP A 178 -7.48 17.78 12.40
C ASP A 178 -6.91 18.65 11.27
N LEU A 179 -7.51 18.58 10.09
CA LEU A 179 -7.09 19.31 8.88
C LEU A 179 -7.39 20.81 8.97
N ARG A 180 -8.26 21.24 9.89
CA ARG A 180 -8.58 22.66 10.12
C ARG A 180 -7.68 23.28 11.19
N GLY A 181 -7.48 22.60 12.31
CA GLY A 181 -6.62 23.03 13.42
C GLY A 181 -5.14 22.68 13.27
N GLU A 182 -4.77 21.90 12.24
CA GLU A 182 -3.40 21.45 11.93
C GLU A 182 -2.69 20.70 13.07
N ALA A 183 -3.47 20.02 13.93
CA ALA A 183 -2.98 19.38 15.16
C ALA A 183 -3.42 17.91 15.26
N VAL A 184 -2.59 17.08 15.90
CA VAL A 184 -3.03 15.73 16.33
C VAL A 184 -3.96 15.88 17.53
N THR A 185 -5.21 15.47 17.37
CA THR A 185 -6.28 15.62 18.37
C THR A 185 -6.55 14.33 19.16
N ALA A 186 -6.23 13.17 18.59
CA ALA A 186 -6.29 11.87 19.27
C ALA A 186 -5.17 10.93 18.80
N GLU A 187 -4.71 10.05 19.68
CA GLU A 187 -3.79 8.95 19.37
C GLU A 187 -4.08 7.74 20.25
N LYS A 188 -4.04 6.54 19.66
CA LYS A 188 -4.32 5.28 20.35
C LYS A 188 -3.44 4.15 19.82
N GLU A 189 -2.75 3.43 20.69
CA GLU A 189 -2.13 2.15 20.32
C GLU A 189 -3.19 1.08 20.07
N ILE A 190 -3.08 0.38 18.94
CA ILE A 190 -3.94 -0.77 18.62
C ILE A 190 -3.36 -2.01 19.33
N PRO A 191 -4.07 -2.62 20.32
CA PRO A 191 -3.48 -3.63 21.19
C PRO A 191 -3.03 -4.89 20.44
N GLY A 192 -1.76 -5.25 20.59
CA GLY A 192 -1.17 -6.44 19.99
C GLY A 192 -1.00 -6.40 18.46
N ALA A 193 -1.29 -5.26 17.80
CA ALA A 193 -1.07 -5.11 16.38
C ALA A 193 0.43 -5.20 16.04
N GLY A 194 0.75 -6.05 15.06
CA GLY A 194 2.07 -6.02 14.41
C GLY A 194 2.21 -4.78 13.53
N TYR A 195 3.46 -4.36 13.30
CA TYR A 195 3.81 -3.16 12.53
C TYR A 195 5.23 -3.27 11.97
N HIS A 196 5.57 -2.43 10.99
CA HIS A 196 6.90 -2.38 10.35
C HIS A 196 7.31 -3.69 9.62
N GLY A 197 6.37 -4.33 8.92
CA GLY A 197 6.59 -5.52 8.08
C GLY A 197 6.31 -6.88 8.75
N GLN A 198 5.63 -6.90 9.90
CA GLN A 198 5.20 -8.10 10.61
C GLN A 198 4.02 -8.79 9.92
N TYR A 199 2.95 -8.06 9.58
CA TYR A 199 1.75 -8.57 8.92
C TYR A 199 1.27 -7.72 7.72
N PRO A 200 2.14 -7.38 6.75
CA PRO A 200 1.73 -6.68 5.54
C PRO A 200 0.79 -7.53 4.68
N TYR A 201 0.19 -6.91 3.67
CA TYR A 201 -0.45 -7.60 2.55
C TYR A 201 0.55 -8.33 1.65
N SER A 202 0.06 -9.09 0.67
CA SER A 202 0.88 -9.93 -0.21
C SER A 202 1.88 -9.17 -1.11
N TRP A 203 1.74 -7.85 -1.25
CA TRP A 203 2.71 -6.98 -1.93
C TRP A 203 3.84 -6.48 -1.02
N GLY A 204 3.72 -6.65 0.29
CA GLY A 204 4.70 -6.22 1.28
C GLY A 204 4.52 -4.76 1.71
N GLY A 205 5.63 -4.02 1.76
CA GLY A 205 5.69 -2.70 2.40
C GLY A 205 5.48 -2.78 3.91
N TYR A 206 5.10 -1.65 4.52
CA TYR A 206 4.72 -1.54 5.93
C TYR A 206 3.19 -1.49 6.09
N THR A 207 2.47 -2.27 5.27
CA THR A 207 1.00 -2.30 5.21
C THR A 207 0.36 -3.10 6.36
N ASP A 208 0.98 -3.11 7.53
CA ASP A 208 0.57 -3.94 8.66
C ASP A 208 -0.79 -3.51 9.24
N ILE A 209 -0.95 -2.19 9.40
CA ILE A 209 -2.16 -1.52 9.87
C ILE A 209 -2.69 -0.69 8.70
N ASP A 210 -4.00 -0.78 8.52
CA ASP A 210 -4.74 -0.26 7.39
C ASP A 210 -6.07 0.30 7.93
N LEU A 211 -6.53 1.44 7.41
CA LEU A 211 -7.72 2.14 7.91
C LEU A 211 -8.81 2.10 6.85
N ALA A 212 -10.07 2.08 7.26
CA ALA A 212 -11.20 2.05 6.34
C ALA A 212 -12.39 2.85 6.89
N VAL A 213 -13.23 3.35 5.99
CA VAL A 213 -14.49 4.03 6.32
C VAL A 213 -15.61 3.39 5.51
N ASP A 214 -16.73 3.09 6.17
CA ASP A 214 -17.95 2.59 5.53
C ASP A 214 -19.19 3.37 6.03
N GLU A 215 -20.38 2.89 5.66
CA GLU A 215 -21.67 3.44 6.10
C GLU A 215 -21.85 3.46 7.64
N THR A 216 -21.00 2.76 8.40
CA THR A 216 -20.98 2.74 9.88
C THR A 216 -19.82 3.55 10.47
N GLY A 217 -18.99 4.19 9.64
CA GLY A 217 -17.88 5.07 10.03
C GLY A 217 -16.52 4.37 10.06
N LEU A 218 -15.65 4.76 10.99
CA LEU A 218 -14.22 4.38 11.01
C LEU A 218 -13.95 2.93 11.48
N TRP A 219 -12.99 2.28 10.83
CA TRP A 219 -12.44 0.96 11.15
C TRP A 219 -10.91 0.96 11.09
N VAL A 220 -10.29 -0.01 11.77
CA VAL A 220 -8.87 -0.38 11.59
C VAL A 220 -8.73 -1.87 11.32
N ILE A 221 -7.93 -2.23 10.33
CA ILE A 221 -7.69 -3.57 9.80
C ILE A 221 -6.19 -3.89 10.00
N TYR A 222 -5.89 -4.98 10.70
CA TYR A 222 -4.54 -5.31 11.14
C TYR A 222 -4.38 -6.82 11.32
N SER A 223 -3.29 -7.25 11.97
CA SER A 223 -3.16 -8.62 12.48
C SER A 223 -2.29 -8.66 13.74
N THR A 224 -2.33 -9.78 14.44
CA THR A 224 -1.65 -10.00 15.73
C THR A 224 -1.01 -11.38 15.78
N GLU A 225 -0.07 -11.59 16.71
CA GLU A 225 0.51 -12.90 16.98
C GLU A 225 -0.56 -13.91 17.45
N LYS A 226 -1.50 -13.46 18.29
CA LYS A 226 -2.65 -14.26 18.76
C LYS A 226 -3.48 -14.80 17.60
N ALA A 227 -3.79 -13.93 16.63
CA ALA A 227 -4.52 -14.26 15.41
C ALA A 227 -3.66 -14.99 14.35
N ARG A 228 -2.37 -15.26 14.64
CA ARG A 228 -1.44 -16.04 13.79
C ARG A 228 -1.34 -15.53 12.34
N GLY A 229 -1.44 -14.21 12.14
CA GLY A 229 -1.42 -13.58 10.81
C GLY A 229 -2.77 -13.54 10.08
N ALA A 230 -3.88 -13.96 10.71
CA ALA A 230 -5.24 -13.73 10.21
C ALA A 230 -5.65 -12.26 10.37
N ILE A 231 -6.49 -11.74 9.46
CA ILE A 231 -6.97 -10.35 9.57
C ILE A 231 -7.80 -10.21 10.84
N VAL A 232 -7.47 -9.20 11.62
CA VAL A 232 -8.28 -8.69 12.73
C VAL A 232 -8.81 -7.33 12.28
N LEU A 233 -10.10 -7.09 12.48
CA LEU A 233 -10.69 -5.76 12.28
C LEU A 233 -11.33 -5.27 13.57
N SER A 234 -11.21 -3.97 13.83
CA SER A 234 -11.77 -3.29 14.98
C SER A 234 -12.53 -2.05 14.54
N LYS A 235 -13.74 -1.88 15.07
CA LYS A 235 -14.54 -0.65 14.90
C LYS A 235 -13.98 0.41 15.84
N LEU A 236 -13.66 1.59 15.30
CA LEU A 236 -13.16 2.71 16.08
C LEU A 236 -14.24 3.78 16.26
N ASP A 237 -14.19 4.42 17.43
CA ASP A 237 -14.79 5.73 17.62
C ASP A 237 -13.96 6.81 16.91
N PRO A 238 -14.55 7.65 16.03
CA PRO A 238 -13.78 8.59 15.21
C PRO A 238 -13.27 9.82 15.98
N GLU A 239 -13.81 10.12 17.16
CA GLU A 239 -13.37 11.26 17.97
C GLU A 239 -12.25 10.87 18.95
N THR A 240 -12.40 9.72 19.61
CA THR A 240 -11.53 9.25 20.70
C THR A 240 -10.55 8.15 20.30
N LEU A 241 -10.74 7.51 19.14
CA LEU A 241 -10.04 6.31 18.69
C LEU A 241 -10.21 5.07 19.60
N GLU A 242 -11.19 5.08 20.53
CA GLU A 242 -11.47 3.91 21.34
C GLU A 242 -12.03 2.76 20.49
N ILE A 243 -11.61 1.53 20.85
CA ILE A 243 -12.05 0.30 20.16
C ILE A 243 -13.44 -0.06 20.69
N GLN A 244 -14.45 0.11 19.84
CA GLN A 244 -15.85 -0.18 20.18
C GLN A 244 -16.12 -1.69 20.16
N ARG A 245 -15.54 -2.42 19.19
CA ARG A 245 -15.63 -3.89 19.07
C ARG A 245 -14.51 -4.41 18.14
N THR A 246 -14.12 -5.67 18.32
CA THR A 246 -13.08 -6.37 17.54
C THR A 246 -13.58 -7.72 17.04
N TRP A 247 -13.13 -8.13 15.86
CA TRP A 247 -13.40 -9.43 15.23
C TRP A 247 -12.10 -10.03 14.70
N GLU A 248 -11.93 -11.34 14.90
CA GLU A 248 -10.84 -12.14 14.32
C GLU A 248 -11.41 -12.96 13.15
N THR A 249 -10.86 -12.78 11.95
CA THR A 249 -11.29 -13.49 10.75
C THR A 249 -10.49 -14.78 10.54
N ASN A 250 -10.87 -15.58 9.54
CA ASN A 250 -10.15 -16.80 9.13
C ASN A 250 -9.26 -16.62 7.88
N ILE A 251 -9.12 -15.40 7.33
CA ILE A 251 -8.25 -15.13 6.16
C ILE A 251 -6.92 -14.51 6.58
N ARG A 252 -5.80 -14.94 5.97
CA ARG A 252 -4.46 -14.43 6.30
C ARG A 252 -4.15 -13.11 5.59
N LYS A 253 -3.71 -12.09 6.32
CA LYS A 253 -3.44 -10.73 5.77
C LYS A 253 -2.36 -10.76 4.67
N ARG A 254 -1.26 -11.48 4.92
CA ARG A 254 -0.19 -11.75 3.92
C ARG A 254 -0.66 -12.56 2.68
N GLY A 255 -1.86 -13.14 2.71
CA GLY A 255 -2.43 -13.95 1.63
C GLY A 255 -3.33 -13.19 0.66
N VAL A 256 -3.60 -11.90 0.92
CA VAL A 256 -4.45 -11.04 0.09
C VAL A 256 -3.71 -9.74 -0.25
N ALA A 257 -4.11 -9.08 -1.34
CA ALA A 257 -3.45 -7.89 -1.88
C ALA A 257 -3.81 -6.60 -1.14
N ASN A 258 -5.08 -6.45 -0.79
CA ASN A 258 -5.63 -5.33 -0.04
C ASN A 258 -7.02 -5.73 0.51
N SER A 259 -7.63 -4.91 1.36
CA SER A 259 -8.97 -5.17 1.90
C SER A 259 -9.69 -3.90 2.36
N PHE A 260 -10.98 -3.81 2.08
CA PHE A 260 -11.85 -2.67 2.37
C PHE A 260 -13.13 -3.13 3.08
N VAL A 261 -13.89 -2.20 3.66
CA VAL A 261 -15.17 -2.48 4.34
C VAL A 261 -16.31 -1.79 3.60
N ILE A 262 -17.43 -2.51 3.42
CA ILE A 262 -18.71 -1.94 2.96
C ILE A 262 -19.80 -2.51 3.88
N CYS A 263 -20.67 -1.67 4.45
CA CYS A 263 -21.83 -2.10 5.24
C CYS A 263 -21.52 -3.14 6.34
N GLY A 264 -20.45 -2.93 7.11
CA GLY A 264 -19.98 -3.84 8.17
C GLY A 264 -19.38 -5.17 7.67
N THR A 265 -19.19 -5.33 6.36
CA THR A 265 -18.58 -6.52 5.76
C THR A 265 -17.19 -6.18 5.22
N LEU A 266 -16.17 -6.90 5.70
CA LEU A 266 -14.81 -6.84 5.18
C LEU A 266 -14.72 -7.65 3.88
N TYR A 267 -14.14 -7.07 2.84
CA TYR A 267 -13.84 -7.71 1.56
C TYR A 267 -12.34 -7.70 1.28
N THR A 268 -11.81 -8.70 0.56
CA THR A 268 -10.38 -8.74 0.19
C THR A 268 -10.16 -8.90 -1.31
N VAL A 269 -9.09 -8.30 -1.83
CA VAL A 269 -8.62 -8.47 -3.22
C VAL A 269 -7.57 -9.58 -3.29
N SER A 270 -7.68 -10.49 -4.25
CA SER A 270 -6.81 -11.69 -4.33
C SER A 270 -5.38 -11.45 -4.78
N SER A 271 -5.13 -10.48 -5.67
CA SER A 271 -3.79 -10.26 -6.25
C SER A 271 -3.53 -8.79 -6.55
N TYR A 272 -2.32 -8.33 -6.23
CA TYR A 272 -1.84 -6.98 -6.51
C TYR A 272 -1.18 -6.86 -7.88
N SER A 273 -0.84 -7.98 -8.53
CA SER A 273 0.03 -8.02 -9.72
C SER A 273 -0.59 -8.73 -10.92
N ALA A 274 -1.59 -9.59 -10.72
CA ALA A 274 -2.40 -10.11 -11.82
C ALA A 274 -3.34 -9.00 -12.33
N PRO A 275 -3.50 -8.82 -13.66
CA PRO A 275 -4.44 -7.83 -14.21
C PRO A 275 -5.90 -8.23 -13.96
N ASN A 276 -6.19 -9.53 -13.99
CA ASN A 276 -7.50 -10.07 -13.66
C ASN A 276 -7.44 -10.63 -12.24
N ALA A 277 -7.69 -9.77 -11.25
CA ALA A 277 -7.84 -10.16 -9.86
C ALA A 277 -9.32 -10.43 -9.54
N THR A 278 -9.62 -10.72 -8.28
CA THR A 278 -10.98 -10.92 -7.79
C THR A 278 -11.16 -10.36 -6.39
N ILE A 279 -12.37 -9.93 -6.05
CA ILE A 279 -12.82 -9.90 -4.66
C ILE A 279 -13.10 -11.35 -4.28
N ASN A 280 -12.25 -11.92 -3.43
CA ASN A 280 -12.14 -13.37 -3.26
C ASN A 280 -12.68 -13.91 -1.93
N PHE A 281 -13.05 -13.02 -1.03
CA PHE A 281 -13.53 -13.34 0.32
C PHE A 281 -14.37 -12.20 0.86
N ALA A 282 -15.35 -12.52 1.71
CA ALA A 282 -16.05 -11.59 2.56
C ALA A 282 -16.18 -12.13 3.99
N TYR A 283 -16.12 -11.23 4.98
CA TYR A 283 -16.43 -11.51 6.39
C TYR A 283 -17.42 -10.47 6.91
N ASP A 284 -18.63 -10.92 7.27
CA ASP A 284 -19.67 -10.08 7.85
C ASP A 284 -19.47 -9.97 9.37
N THR A 285 -19.36 -8.75 9.89
CA THR A 285 -19.19 -8.50 11.33
C THR A 285 -20.47 -8.67 12.15
N ALA A 286 -21.65 -8.59 11.54
CA ALA A 286 -22.92 -8.78 12.24
C ALA A 286 -23.11 -10.25 12.62
N THR A 287 -23.03 -11.18 11.66
CA THR A 287 -23.07 -12.63 11.91
C THR A 287 -21.73 -13.20 12.40
N SER A 288 -20.62 -12.49 12.20
CA SER A 288 -19.25 -12.98 12.42
C SER A 288 -18.90 -14.21 11.55
N THR A 289 -19.48 -14.30 10.35
CA THR A 289 -19.28 -15.41 9.40
C THR A 289 -18.48 -14.99 8.16
N SER A 290 -17.87 -15.99 7.51
CA SER A 290 -17.00 -15.80 6.34
C SER A 290 -17.49 -16.58 5.13
N ARG A 291 -17.28 -16.06 3.92
CA ARG A 291 -17.49 -16.80 2.67
C ARG A 291 -16.44 -16.49 1.62
N ALA A 292 -16.15 -17.46 0.76
CA ALA A 292 -15.37 -17.23 -0.46
C ALA A 292 -16.22 -16.47 -1.50
N LEU A 293 -15.57 -15.66 -2.32
CA LEU A 293 -16.16 -14.92 -3.43
C LEU A 293 -15.30 -15.09 -4.69
N SER A 294 -15.82 -14.64 -5.83
CA SER A 294 -15.08 -14.57 -7.10
C SER A 294 -15.59 -13.43 -7.99
N ILE A 295 -15.86 -12.27 -7.40
CA ILE A 295 -16.28 -11.08 -8.17
C ILE A 295 -15.04 -10.57 -8.93
N PRO A 296 -15.10 -10.33 -10.25
CA PRO A 296 -13.96 -9.80 -11.00
C PRO A 296 -13.46 -8.45 -10.48
N PHE A 297 -12.15 -8.22 -10.59
CA PHE A 297 -11.50 -6.93 -10.28
C PHE A 297 -10.39 -6.70 -11.32
N GLU A 298 -10.56 -5.69 -12.19
CA GLU A 298 -9.57 -5.37 -13.25
C GLU A 298 -8.48 -4.45 -12.71
N ASN A 299 -7.35 -5.03 -12.29
CA ASN A 299 -6.15 -4.33 -11.82
C ASN A 299 -5.30 -3.86 -13.01
N ARG A 300 -5.84 -2.88 -13.76
CA ARG A 300 -5.43 -2.48 -15.12
C ARG A 300 -3.94 -2.18 -15.26
N PHE A 301 -3.38 -1.34 -14.39
CA PHE A 301 -1.97 -0.91 -14.47
C PHE A 301 -1.03 -1.76 -13.60
N ARG A 302 -1.61 -2.65 -12.77
CA ARG A 302 -0.91 -3.55 -11.85
C ARG A 302 -0.16 -2.83 -10.73
N TYR A 303 0.28 -3.61 -9.74
CA TYR A 303 0.84 -3.13 -8.49
C TYR A 303 -0.16 -2.28 -7.69
N LEU A 304 -1.27 -2.92 -7.33
CA LEU A 304 -2.30 -2.39 -6.44
C LEU A 304 -1.73 -2.18 -5.04
N SER A 305 -1.62 -0.93 -4.60
CA SER A 305 -0.96 -0.53 -3.35
C SER A 305 -1.90 0.06 -2.28
N MET A 306 -3.12 0.44 -2.68
CA MET A 306 -4.20 0.91 -1.82
C MET A 306 -5.55 0.52 -2.48
N VAL A 307 -6.54 0.12 -1.67
CA VAL A 307 -7.97 0.06 -2.05
C VAL A 307 -8.83 0.52 -0.87
N ASP A 308 -9.32 1.75 -0.93
CA ASP A 308 -10.28 2.33 0.00
C ASP A 308 -11.71 2.25 -0.54
N TYR A 309 -12.71 2.40 0.34
CA TYR A 309 -14.11 2.59 -0.04
C TYR A 309 -14.60 3.97 0.35
N ASN A 310 -15.37 4.63 -0.52
CA ASN A 310 -16.10 5.84 -0.18
C ASN A 310 -17.62 5.53 -0.15
N PRO A 311 -18.27 5.46 1.04
CA PRO A 311 -19.68 5.13 1.16
C PRO A 311 -20.62 6.19 0.56
N THR A 312 -20.17 7.44 0.44
CA THR A 312 -20.97 8.55 -0.09
C THR A 312 -20.96 8.61 -1.62
N GLU A 313 -19.87 8.21 -2.27
CA GLU A 313 -19.77 8.11 -3.73
C GLU A 313 -20.08 6.69 -4.26
N ARG A 314 -20.09 5.68 -3.37
CA ARG A 314 -20.27 4.25 -3.69
C ARG A 314 -19.30 3.76 -4.75
N GLN A 315 -18.02 4.08 -4.54
CA GLN A 315 -16.90 3.64 -5.37
C GLN A 315 -15.77 3.12 -4.49
N LEU A 316 -14.99 2.18 -5.03
CA LEU A 316 -13.66 1.87 -4.50
C LEU A 316 -12.66 2.87 -5.08
N PHE A 317 -11.83 3.42 -4.23
CA PHE A 317 -10.72 4.32 -4.54
C PHE A 317 -9.45 3.47 -4.48
N ALA A 318 -8.55 3.58 -5.45
CA ALA A 318 -7.35 2.73 -5.45
C ALA A 318 -6.14 3.39 -6.10
N TRP A 319 -4.96 2.84 -5.81
CA TRP A 319 -3.67 3.28 -6.35
C TRP A 319 -2.92 2.10 -6.97
N ASP A 320 -2.93 1.98 -8.31
CA ASP A 320 -2.20 0.95 -9.06
C ASP A 320 -1.02 1.55 -9.86
N SER A 321 0.19 1.23 -9.40
CA SER A 321 1.47 1.85 -9.80
C SER A 321 1.46 3.39 -9.71
N PHE A 322 1.14 4.11 -10.78
CA PHE A 322 1.19 5.58 -10.82
C PHE A 322 -0.17 6.23 -11.05
N ASN A 323 -1.26 5.46 -10.99
CA ASN A 323 -2.60 5.91 -11.33
C ASN A 323 -3.48 5.95 -10.08
N MET A 324 -4.23 7.03 -9.94
CA MET A 324 -5.34 7.15 -9.00
C MET A 324 -6.58 6.73 -9.79
N VAL A 325 -7.17 5.60 -9.42
CA VAL A 325 -8.29 4.96 -10.14
C VAL A 325 -9.49 4.78 -9.23
N THR A 326 -10.70 4.90 -9.80
CA THR A 326 -11.94 4.53 -9.12
C THR A 326 -12.63 3.35 -9.80
N TYR A 327 -13.36 2.57 -9.02
CA TYR A 327 -14.22 1.49 -9.49
C TYR A 327 -15.64 1.71 -8.95
N PRO A 328 -16.66 1.92 -9.80
CA PRO A 328 -18.03 1.95 -9.32
C PRO A 328 -18.44 0.57 -8.79
N VAL A 329 -19.13 0.52 -7.65
CA VAL A 329 -19.62 -0.73 -7.07
C VAL A 329 -21.13 -0.80 -7.07
N ARG A 330 -21.65 -2.04 -7.11
CA ARG A 330 -23.08 -2.31 -6.95
C ARG A 330 -23.28 -3.35 -5.85
N LEU A 331 -24.16 -2.99 -4.91
CA LEU A 331 -24.55 -3.85 -3.80
C LEU A 331 -25.85 -4.61 -4.14
N SER A 332 -26.16 -5.66 -3.39
CA SER A 332 -27.49 -6.23 -3.36
C SER A 332 -28.50 -5.22 -2.80
N ARG A 333 -29.78 -5.35 -3.17
CA ARG A 333 -30.86 -4.82 -2.33
C ARG A 333 -31.01 -5.76 -1.12
N ALA A 334 -31.25 -5.19 0.06
CA ALA A 334 -31.61 -5.93 1.28
C ALA A 334 -33.09 -6.33 1.26
#